data_AF-A0A6J4XBZ3-F1
#
_entry.id   AF-A0A6J4XBZ3-F1
#
_cell.length_a   1.000
_cell.length_b   1.000
_cell.length_c   1.000
_cell.angle_alpha   90.00
_cell.angle_beta   90.00
_cell.angle_gamma   90.00
#
_symmetry.space_group_name_H-M   'P 1'
#
loop_
_entity.id
_entity.type
_entity.pdbx_description
1 polymer ?
#
loop_
_entity_poly.entity_id
_entity_poly.type
_entity_poly.pdbx_seq_one_letter_code
_entity_poly.pdbx_strand_id
1 'polypeptide(L)'
;MAALRIILIFLLCLTASTLLWGHPSFSETNISEQTLTSDIVIKEMYQPGSGLPVGKIQSVRGEAIVFHRDPTVGYRIQTGLPLYAGDIMRTGQTAWILCRLIDGSHIVLTPKTTLTILQSSYNSSRKTGVSFLYLQHGGARFMLNPMPDLISYDYKVQTEEAFTLASEADFVVKANPAATEIIAFEKSRLEVTAMAQPEEITFLSDFQRTIVAEKTIFPTVETLSREDIEIMMAGFHTAPPGKSFAAGTINKRRDRETEDMLIEEDIVED
;
A
#
# COMPACT_ATOMS: atom_id res chain seq x y z
N MET A 1 -73.60 -12.92 -12.59
CA MET A 1 -72.40 -13.76 -12.36
C MET A 1 -71.08 -13.20 -12.93
N ALA A 2 -71.01 -11.92 -13.33
CA ALA A 2 -69.76 -11.28 -13.78
C ALA A 2 -69.09 -10.41 -12.70
N ALA A 3 -69.86 -9.88 -11.74
CA ALA A 3 -69.36 -8.98 -10.69
C ALA A 3 -68.59 -9.69 -9.56
N LEU A 4 -68.75 -11.01 -9.40
CA LEU A 4 -68.10 -11.78 -8.32
C LEU A 4 -66.67 -12.24 -8.68
N ARG A 5 -66.29 -12.20 -9.96
CA ARG A 5 -64.96 -12.63 -10.43
C ARG A 5 -63.89 -11.53 -10.34
N ILE A 6 -64.28 -10.26 -10.31
CA ILE A 6 -63.36 -9.12 -10.25
C ILE A 6 -62.86 -8.87 -8.81
N ILE A 7 -63.67 -9.19 -7.81
CA ILE A 7 -63.32 -9.02 -6.39
C ILE A 7 -62.29 -10.07 -5.93
N LEU A 8 -62.30 -11.28 -6.50
CA LEU A 8 -61.34 -12.34 -6.17
C LEU A 8 -59.93 -12.07 -6.73
N ILE A 9 -59.82 -11.36 -7.86
CA ILE A 9 -58.53 -10.98 -8.46
C ILE A 9 -57.89 -9.82 -7.67
N PHE A 10 -58.70 -8.87 -7.18
CA PHE A 10 -58.18 -7.80 -6.33
C PHE A 10 -57.72 -8.28 -4.94
N LEU A 11 -58.35 -9.32 -4.37
CA LEU A 11 -57.92 -9.88 -3.10
C LEU A 11 -56.61 -10.69 -3.20
N LEU A 12 -56.31 -11.30 -4.34
CA LEU A 12 -55.07 -12.04 -4.59
C LEU A 12 -53.87 -11.13 -4.87
N CYS A 13 -54.09 -9.90 -5.36
CA CYS A 13 -53.02 -8.91 -5.51
C CYS A 13 -52.65 -8.20 -4.20
N LEU A 14 -53.56 -8.16 -3.20
CA LEU A 14 -53.29 -7.46 -1.94
C LEU A 14 -52.43 -8.29 -0.95
N THR A 15 -52.31 -9.60 -1.15
CA THR A 15 -51.43 -10.46 -0.33
C THR A 15 -50.07 -10.75 -0.97
N ALA A 16 -49.79 -10.22 -2.16
CA ALA A 16 -48.51 -10.38 -2.85
C ALA A 16 -47.55 -9.18 -2.62
N SER A 17 -48.01 -8.09 -2.00
CA SER A 17 -47.19 -6.89 -1.77
C SER A 17 -46.48 -6.84 -0.41
N THR A 18 -46.62 -7.85 0.45
CA THR A 18 -45.94 -7.90 1.76
C THR A 18 -44.69 -8.79 1.79
N LEU A 19 -44.19 -9.23 0.63
CA LEU A 19 -42.99 -10.07 0.51
C LEU A 19 -41.80 -9.38 -0.19
N LEU A 20 -41.79 -8.05 -0.27
CA LEU A 20 -40.74 -7.27 -0.94
C LEU A 20 -40.20 -6.09 -0.11
N TRP A 21 -40.29 -6.16 1.22
CA TRP A 21 -39.41 -5.41 2.12
C TRP A 21 -38.40 -6.38 2.73
N GLY A 22 -37.47 -6.84 1.89
CA GLY A 22 -36.20 -7.31 2.40
C GLY A 22 -35.54 -6.14 3.11
N HIS A 23 -35.54 -6.16 4.43
CA HIS A 23 -34.64 -5.32 5.21
C HIS A 23 -33.24 -5.51 4.63
N PRO A 24 -32.48 -4.43 4.32
CA PRO A 24 -31.04 -4.59 4.25
C PRO A 24 -30.63 -5.06 5.64
N SER A 25 -30.44 -6.38 5.78
CA SER A 25 -29.71 -6.95 6.88
C SER A 25 -28.29 -6.44 6.70
N PHE A 26 -28.04 -5.23 7.21
CA PHE A 26 -26.71 -4.84 7.62
C PHE A 26 -26.34 -5.89 8.65
N SER A 27 -25.64 -6.92 8.17
CA SER A 27 -24.78 -7.70 9.03
C SER A 27 -23.81 -6.67 9.60
N GLU A 28 -24.13 -6.16 10.78
CA GLU A 28 -23.13 -5.71 11.73
C GLU A 28 -22.20 -6.91 11.89
N THR A 29 -21.19 -6.97 11.03
CA THR A 29 -19.96 -7.70 11.31
C THR A 29 -19.41 -7.02 12.55
N ASN A 30 -19.83 -7.55 13.69
CA ASN A 30 -19.16 -7.38 14.95
C ASN A 30 -17.70 -7.67 14.67
N ILE A 31 -16.91 -6.60 14.69
CA ILE A 31 -15.46 -6.67 14.73
C ILE A 31 -15.18 -7.63 15.87
N SER A 32 -14.66 -8.80 15.54
CA SER A 32 -14.12 -9.71 16.55
C SER A 32 -12.99 -8.94 17.21
N GLU A 33 -13.30 -8.34 18.36
CA GLU A 33 -12.39 -7.73 19.31
C GLU A 33 -11.34 -8.77 19.69
N GLN A 34 -10.30 -8.88 18.88
CA GLN A 34 -9.08 -9.56 19.24
C GLN A 34 -7.99 -8.51 19.32
N THR A 35 -7.93 -7.92 20.51
CA THR A 35 -6.77 -7.22 21.10
C THR A 35 -6.38 -5.89 20.46
N LEU A 36 -7.32 -4.95 20.41
CA LEU A 36 -6.98 -3.54 20.55
C LEU A 36 -7.04 -3.24 22.05
N THR A 37 -5.95 -2.74 22.64
CA THR A 37 -5.97 -2.26 24.03
C THR A 37 -7.09 -1.23 24.19
N SER A 38 -7.72 -1.17 25.37
CA SER A 38 -8.92 -0.37 25.69
C SER A 38 -8.84 1.15 25.40
N ASP A 39 -7.68 1.64 24.98
CA ASP A 39 -7.36 3.06 24.84
C ASP A 39 -7.23 3.51 23.37
N ILE A 40 -7.43 2.59 22.41
CA ILE A 40 -7.32 2.90 20.98
C ILE A 40 -8.65 3.43 20.45
N VAL A 41 -8.68 4.70 20.04
CA VAL A 41 -9.85 5.35 19.44
C VAL A 41 -9.71 5.37 17.92
N ILE A 42 -10.65 4.75 17.20
CA ILE A 42 -10.73 4.85 15.75
C ILE A 42 -11.65 6.03 15.39
N LYS A 43 -11.11 7.01 14.66
CA LYS A 43 -11.89 8.16 14.17
C LYS A 43 -12.25 7.96 12.71
N GLU A 44 -13.49 8.33 12.36
CA GLU A 44 -13.98 8.26 10.97
C GLU A 44 -13.41 9.37 10.09
N MET A 45 -13.22 10.58 10.65
CA MET A 45 -12.62 11.69 9.92
C MET A 45 -11.10 11.68 10.04
N TYR A 46 -10.43 11.48 8.92
CA TYR A 46 -8.97 11.54 8.82
C TYR A 46 -8.43 12.93 9.19
N GLN A 47 -7.37 12.95 10.00
CA GLN A 47 -6.60 14.16 10.27
C GLN A 47 -5.17 13.95 9.78
N PRO A 48 -4.60 14.89 8.99
CA PRO A 48 -3.22 14.81 8.53
C PRO A 48 -2.20 14.60 9.65
N GLY A 49 -1.19 13.77 9.39
CA GLY A 49 0.00 13.64 10.23
C GLY A 49 0.87 14.90 10.22
N SER A 50 1.90 14.91 11.08
CA SER A 50 2.83 16.05 11.17
C SER A 50 3.86 16.04 10.04
N GLY A 51 4.12 17.22 9.46
CA GLY A 51 5.15 17.41 8.43
C GLY A 51 4.61 17.27 7.01
N LEU A 52 5.53 17.16 6.05
CA LEU A 52 5.17 16.90 4.65
C LEU A 52 4.83 15.42 4.45
N PRO A 53 3.84 15.08 3.60
CA PRO A 53 3.60 13.71 3.21
C PRO A 53 4.85 13.06 2.59
N VAL A 54 5.13 11.83 3.01
CA VAL A 54 6.24 11.00 2.52
C VAL A 54 5.77 9.83 1.66
N GLY A 55 4.46 9.72 1.45
CA GLY A 55 3.88 8.75 0.55
C GLY A 55 2.37 8.90 0.43
N LYS A 56 1.74 7.95 -0.25
CA LYS A 56 0.29 7.87 -0.38
C LYS A 56 -0.19 6.44 -0.58
N ILE A 57 -1.39 6.16 -0.08
CA ILE A 57 -2.09 4.90 -0.33
C ILE A 57 -2.56 4.88 -1.79
N GLN A 58 -2.16 3.88 -2.56
CA GLN A 58 -2.61 3.67 -3.94
C GLN A 58 -3.86 2.81 -4.02
N SER A 59 -3.93 1.75 -3.21
CA SER A 59 -5.12 0.93 -3.07
C SER A 59 -5.13 0.22 -1.72
N VAL A 60 -6.33 -0.11 -1.25
CA VAL A 60 -6.57 -0.90 -0.06
C VAL A 60 -7.70 -1.90 -0.33
N ARG A 61 -7.51 -3.13 0.12
CA ARG A 61 -8.55 -4.17 0.22
C ARG A 61 -8.63 -4.59 1.68
N GLY A 62 -9.83 -4.88 2.18
CA GLY A 62 -10.04 -5.24 3.58
C GLY A 62 -9.86 -4.07 4.53
N GLU A 63 -9.81 -4.36 5.82
CA GLU A 63 -9.74 -3.36 6.88
C GLU A 63 -8.30 -3.10 7.33
N ALA A 64 -7.88 -1.84 7.28
CA ALA A 64 -6.58 -1.43 7.78
C ALA A 64 -6.67 -0.06 8.45
N ILE A 65 -5.75 0.18 9.39
CA ILE A 65 -5.72 1.37 10.23
C ILE A 65 -4.32 1.98 10.15
N VAL A 66 -4.25 3.31 10.08
CA VAL A 66 -3.02 4.07 10.25
C VAL A 66 -3.07 4.87 11.55
N PHE A 67 -1.96 4.90 12.27
CA PHE A 67 -1.74 5.75 13.45
C PHE A 67 -0.61 6.73 13.15
N HIS A 68 -0.74 7.98 13.59
CA HIS A 68 0.33 8.96 13.47
C HIS A 68 1.22 8.94 14.72
N ARG A 69 2.42 8.35 14.63
CA ARG A 69 3.43 8.21 15.71
C ARG A 69 2.97 7.43 16.93
N ASP A 70 2.04 7.98 17.70
CA ASP A 70 1.51 7.36 18.92
C ASP A 70 0.21 6.60 18.59
N PRO A 71 0.11 5.31 18.95
CA PRO A 71 -1.00 4.45 18.56
C PRO A 71 -2.26 4.66 19.43
N THR A 72 -2.60 5.91 19.77
CA THR A 72 -3.78 6.25 20.57
C THR A 72 -4.99 6.55 19.70
N VAL A 73 -4.78 7.21 18.55
CA VAL A 73 -5.84 7.54 17.59
C VAL A 73 -5.51 6.93 16.23
N GLY A 74 -6.38 6.03 15.78
CA GLY A 74 -6.28 5.38 14.48
C GLY A 74 -7.28 5.95 13.48
N TYR A 75 -6.91 5.90 12.20
CA TYR A 75 -7.76 6.26 11.08
C TYR A 75 -7.87 5.09 10.11
N ARG A 76 -9.07 4.83 9.60
CA ARG A 76 -9.26 3.80 8.56
C ARG A 76 -8.50 4.20 7.30
N ILE A 77 -7.68 3.28 6.79
CA ILE A 77 -6.92 3.49 5.56
C ILE A 77 -7.88 3.47 4.36
N GLN A 78 -7.76 4.48 3.51
CA GLN A 78 -8.49 4.62 2.26
C GLN A 78 -7.54 5.01 1.12
N THR A 79 -7.91 4.71 -0.11
CA THR A 79 -7.17 5.13 -1.30
C THR A 79 -6.98 6.64 -1.33
N GLY A 80 -5.77 7.10 -1.64
CA GLY A 80 -5.43 8.51 -1.74
C GLY A 80 -5.00 9.16 -0.44
N LEU A 81 -5.13 8.49 0.72
CA LEU A 81 -4.66 9.05 1.98
C LEU A 81 -3.14 9.30 1.93
N PRO A 82 -2.68 10.48 2.37
CA PRO A 82 -1.26 10.75 2.52
C PRO A 82 -0.68 9.93 3.68
N LEU A 83 0.59 9.54 3.52
CA LEU A 83 1.40 8.90 4.55
C LEU A 83 2.45 9.87 5.05
N TYR A 84 2.79 9.79 6.32
CA TYR A 84 3.74 10.66 7.01
C TYR A 84 4.84 9.86 7.69
N ALA A 85 5.97 10.52 7.95
CA ALA A 85 7.00 9.95 8.79
C ALA A 85 6.47 9.76 10.23
N GLY A 86 6.68 8.57 10.75
CA GLY A 86 6.12 8.07 12.01
C GLY A 86 4.79 7.34 11.86
N ASP A 87 4.22 7.22 10.66
CA ASP A 87 2.97 6.48 10.47
C ASP A 87 3.18 4.99 10.75
N ILE A 88 2.25 4.42 11.53
CA ILE A 88 2.17 2.99 11.82
C ILE A 88 0.95 2.45 11.09
N MET A 89 1.17 1.66 10.04
CA MET A 89 0.11 0.99 9.29
C MET A 89 -0.11 -0.42 9.84
N ARG A 90 -1.35 -0.75 10.16
CA ARG A 90 -1.78 -2.08 10.62
C ARG A 90 -2.83 -2.65 9.68
N THR A 91 -2.55 -3.81 9.09
CA THR A 91 -3.51 -4.54 8.25
C THR A 91 -4.24 -5.62 9.05
N GLY A 92 -5.56 -5.69 8.88
CA GLY A 92 -6.39 -6.75 9.45
C GLY A 92 -6.19 -8.11 8.79
N GLN A 93 -7.07 -9.06 9.13
CA GLN A 93 -6.98 -10.48 8.75
C GLN A 93 -7.04 -10.76 7.24
N THR A 94 -7.68 -9.87 6.47
CA THR A 94 -7.88 -10.01 5.02
C THR A 94 -7.31 -8.82 4.23
N ALA A 95 -6.59 -7.93 4.93
CA ALA A 95 -6.28 -6.63 4.38
C ALA A 95 -4.98 -6.61 3.59
N TRP A 96 -5.00 -5.88 2.49
CA TRP A 96 -3.89 -5.66 1.58
C TRP A 96 -3.79 -4.17 1.28
N ILE A 97 -2.59 -3.62 1.34
CA ILE A 97 -2.33 -2.21 1.02
C ILE A 97 -1.26 -2.16 -0.06
N LEU A 98 -1.50 -1.38 -1.11
CA LEU A 98 -0.45 -0.87 -1.97
C LEU A 98 -0.26 0.61 -1.65
N CYS A 99 0.96 1.00 -1.27
CA CYS A 99 1.32 2.41 -1.15
C CYS A 99 2.55 2.74 -1.99
N ARG A 100 2.71 4.03 -2.27
CA ARG A 100 3.84 4.58 -3.00
C ARG A 100 4.48 5.68 -2.15
N LEU A 101 5.78 5.59 -1.93
CA LEU A 101 6.54 6.63 -1.25
C LEU A 101 6.94 7.75 -2.20
N ILE A 102 7.39 8.88 -1.66
CA ILE A 102 7.83 10.05 -2.43
C ILE A 102 9.04 9.77 -3.32
N ASP A 103 9.84 8.77 -2.98
CA ASP A 103 11.00 8.33 -3.77
C ASP A 103 10.62 7.49 -4.99
N GLY A 104 9.33 7.14 -5.16
CA GLY A 104 8.83 6.32 -6.25
C GLY A 104 8.72 4.82 -5.94
N SER A 105 9.28 4.37 -4.83
CA SER A 105 9.17 2.98 -4.38
C SER A 105 7.72 2.61 -4.05
N HIS A 106 7.38 1.35 -4.28
CA HIS A 106 6.08 0.77 -3.96
C HIS A 106 6.23 -0.26 -2.85
N ILE A 107 5.27 -0.26 -1.94
CA ILE A 107 5.20 -1.21 -0.83
C ILE A 107 3.85 -1.90 -0.88
N VAL A 108 3.86 -3.24 -0.87
CA VAL A 108 2.66 -4.06 -0.71
C VAL A 108 2.67 -4.69 0.67
N LEU A 109 1.71 -4.33 1.51
CA LEU A 109 1.50 -4.96 2.81
C LEU A 109 0.48 -6.08 2.69
N THR A 110 0.82 -7.23 3.28
CA THR A 110 -0.05 -8.41 3.35
C THR A 110 -0.92 -8.38 4.61
N PRO A 111 -1.88 -9.31 4.80
CA PRO A 111 -2.69 -9.36 6.01
C PRO A 111 -1.85 -9.55 7.28
N LYS A 112 -2.36 -9.09 8.42
CA LYS A 112 -1.67 -9.18 9.73
C LYS A 112 -0.26 -8.58 9.69
N THR A 113 -0.12 -7.41 9.11
CA THR A 113 1.16 -6.70 8.99
C THR A 113 1.10 -5.41 9.78
N THR A 114 2.16 -5.16 10.56
CA THR A 114 2.41 -3.87 11.20
C THR A 114 3.73 -3.30 10.67
N LEU A 115 3.64 -2.17 9.97
CA LEU A 115 4.80 -1.48 9.40
C LEU A 115 4.79 -0.01 9.81
N THR A 116 5.93 0.48 10.26
CA THR A 116 6.16 1.88 10.62
C THR A 116 7.09 2.54 9.61
N ILE A 117 6.73 3.73 9.14
CA ILE A 117 7.61 4.57 8.31
C ILE A 117 8.47 5.40 9.27
N LEU A 118 9.69 4.96 9.58
CA LEU A 118 10.57 5.70 10.50
C LEU A 118 11.05 7.01 9.86
N GLN A 119 11.45 6.94 8.60
CA GLN A 119 11.90 8.08 7.82
C GLN A 119 11.61 7.84 6.34
N SER A 120 11.22 8.88 5.61
CA SER A 120 11.36 8.91 4.16
C SER A 120 11.55 10.35 3.72
N SER A 121 12.65 10.61 3.03
CA SER A 121 13.08 11.96 2.70
C SER A 121 13.90 12.00 1.42
N TYR A 122 13.73 13.06 0.66
CA TYR A 122 14.50 13.34 -0.55
C TYR A 122 15.08 14.75 -0.48
N ASN A 123 16.37 14.88 -0.79
CA ASN A 123 17.06 16.15 -0.89
C ASN A 123 17.47 16.39 -2.35
N SER A 124 16.73 17.26 -3.05
CA SER A 124 16.98 17.56 -4.47
C SER A 124 18.33 18.24 -4.71
N SER A 125 18.77 19.13 -3.82
CA SER A 125 20.06 19.83 -3.95
C SER A 125 21.24 18.87 -3.88
N ARG A 126 21.18 17.88 -2.99
CA ARG A 126 22.22 16.85 -2.84
C ARG A 126 21.97 15.61 -3.68
N LYS A 127 20.80 15.51 -4.33
CA LYS A 127 20.35 14.32 -5.06
C LYS A 127 20.49 13.05 -4.22
N THR A 128 20.04 13.13 -2.96
CA THR A 128 20.09 12.01 -2.02
C THR A 128 18.70 11.65 -1.54
N GLY A 129 18.45 10.36 -1.34
CA GLY A 129 17.20 9.84 -0.81
C GLY A 129 17.45 8.82 0.29
N VAL A 130 16.58 8.81 1.29
CA VAL A 130 16.56 7.78 2.33
C VAL A 130 15.13 7.39 2.58
N SER A 131 14.87 6.09 2.61
CA SER A 131 13.64 5.50 3.12
C SER A 131 14.00 4.44 4.15
N PHE A 132 13.47 4.58 5.36
CA PHE A 132 13.72 3.69 6.48
C PHE A 132 12.42 3.25 7.10
N LEU A 133 12.19 1.95 7.07
CA LEU A 133 10.96 1.31 7.49
C LEU A 133 11.25 0.28 8.58
N TYR A 134 10.30 0.11 9.50
CA TYR A 134 10.32 -0.95 10.48
C TYR A 134 9.13 -1.88 10.28
N LEU A 135 9.39 -3.14 9.97
CA LEU A 135 8.39 -4.19 9.86
C LEU A 135 8.39 -4.98 11.17
N GLN A 136 7.40 -4.73 12.02
CA GLN A 136 7.31 -5.38 13.33
C GLN A 136 6.89 -6.84 13.21
N HIS A 137 5.89 -7.13 12.37
CA HIS A 137 5.45 -8.48 12.04
C HIS A 137 4.60 -8.46 10.75
N GLY A 138 4.38 -9.63 10.17
CA GLY A 138 3.63 -9.83 8.94
C GLY A 138 4.53 -9.93 7.72
N GLY A 139 4.04 -9.48 6.56
CA GLY A 139 4.78 -9.58 5.31
C GLY A 139 4.61 -8.34 4.44
N ALA A 140 5.70 -7.91 3.82
CA ALA A 140 5.72 -6.80 2.89
C ALA A 140 6.62 -7.11 1.68
N ARG A 141 6.19 -6.64 0.50
CA ARG A 141 7.02 -6.58 -0.71
C ARG A 141 7.42 -5.14 -0.97
N PHE A 142 8.69 -4.94 -1.27
CA PHE A 142 9.31 -3.65 -1.53
C PHE A 142 9.83 -3.66 -2.95
N MET A 143 9.27 -2.78 -3.79
CA MET A 143 9.68 -2.60 -5.18
C MET A 143 10.30 -1.21 -5.29
N LEU A 144 11.63 -1.18 -5.26
CA LEU A 144 12.39 0.06 -5.29
C LEU A 144 12.47 0.54 -6.73
N ASN A 145 12.20 1.82 -6.92
CA ASN A 145 12.31 2.49 -8.20
C ASN A 145 12.98 3.84 -7.95
N PRO A 146 14.30 3.84 -7.63
CA PRO A 146 15.01 5.07 -7.32
C PRO A 146 14.90 6.05 -8.49
N MET A 147 14.80 7.34 -8.18
CA MET A 147 14.80 8.37 -9.21
C MET A 147 16.13 8.34 -9.99
N PRO A 148 16.12 8.43 -11.34
CA PRO A 148 17.31 8.25 -12.17
C PRO A 148 18.47 9.21 -11.89
N ASP A 149 18.19 10.34 -11.24
CA ASP A 149 19.15 11.40 -10.96
C ASP A 149 19.73 11.36 -9.53
N LEU A 150 19.37 10.35 -8.72
CA LEU A 150 19.92 10.17 -7.38
C LEU A 150 21.40 9.78 -7.44
N ILE A 151 22.23 10.51 -6.67
CA ILE A 151 23.64 10.18 -6.46
C ILE A 151 23.78 9.07 -5.42
N SER A 152 22.95 9.09 -4.38
CA SER A 152 22.92 8.08 -3.33
C SER A 152 21.49 7.86 -2.85
N TYR A 153 21.15 6.60 -2.65
CA TYR A 153 19.84 6.16 -2.21
C TYR A 153 19.99 4.98 -1.26
N ASP A 154 19.55 5.20 -0.03
CA ASP A 154 19.52 4.15 0.99
C ASP A 154 18.06 3.75 1.23
N TYR A 155 17.74 2.50 0.92
CA TYR A 155 16.48 1.88 1.32
C TYR A 155 16.74 0.87 2.43
N LYS A 156 16.15 1.13 3.59
CA LYS A 156 16.39 0.39 4.82
C LYS A 156 15.10 -0.24 5.31
N VAL A 157 15.12 -1.54 5.53
CA VAL A 157 14.03 -2.27 6.19
C VAL A 157 14.60 -2.95 7.42
N GLN A 158 14.07 -2.61 8.59
CA GLN A 158 14.42 -3.22 9.85
C GLN A 158 13.28 -4.11 10.33
N THR A 159 13.65 -5.24 10.91
CA THR A 159 12.79 -6.11 11.71
C THR A 159 13.43 -6.27 13.10
N GLU A 160 12.83 -7.09 13.96
CA GLU A 160 13.47 -7.46 15.23
C GLU A 160 14.78 -8.25 14.99
N GLU A 161 14.80 -9.14 13.99
CA GLU A 161 15.90 -10.07 13.78
C GLU A 161 16.94 -9.62 12.76
N ALA A 162 16.56 -8.74 11.83
CA ALA A 162 17.39 -8.39 10.68
C ALA A 162 17.26 -6.93 10.26
N PHE A 163 18.35 -6.41 9.72
CA PHE A 163 18.44 -5.16 9.00
C PHE A 163 18.74 -5.44 7.52
N THR A 164 18.01 -4.82 6.61
CA THR A 164 18.20 -4.96 5.16
C THR A 164 18.46 -3.59 4.54
N LEU A 165 19.54 -3.47 3.78
CA LEU A 165 19.88 -2.31 2.98
C LEU A 165 19.82 -2.66 1.49
N ALA A 166 19.23 -1.77 0.70
CA ALA A 166 19.12 -1.90 -0.74
C ALA A 166 19.14 -0.52 -1.43
N SER A 167 19.50 -0.50 -2.71
CA SER A 167 19.44 0.69 -3.57
C SER A 167 18.54 0.48 -4.79
N GLU A 168 18.64 -0.68 -5.43
CA GLU A 168 17.75 -1.13 -6.50
C GLU A 168 17.40 -2.59 -6.25
N ALA A 169 16.13 -2.87 -5.97
CA ALA A 169 15.66 -4.21 -5.64
C ALA A 169 14.14 -4.37 -5.70
N ASP A 170 13.72 -5.60 -5.93
CA ASP A 170 12.39 -6.11 -5.69
C ASP A 170 12.49 -7.28 -4.72
N PHE A 171 12.01 -7.11 -3.50
CA PHE A 171 12.22 -8.10 -2.45
C PHE A 171 11.05 -8.19 -1.48
N VAL A 172 10.99 -9.32 -0.79
CA VAL A 172 9.99 -9.59 0.23
C VAL A 172 10.69 -9.76 1.57
N VAL A 173 10.08 -9.18 2.61
CA VAL A 173 10.43 -9.45 4.00
C VAL A 173 9.18 -9.97 4.70
N LYS A 174 9.31 -11.10 5.40
CA LYS A 174 8.30 -11.61 6.31
C LYS A 174 8.89 -11.71 7.71
N ALA A 175 8.26 -11.06 8.67
CA ALA A 175 8.71 -11.03 10.06
C ALA A 175 7.66 -11.67 10.96
N ASN A 176 8.11 -12.52 11.86
CA ASN A 176 7.33 -13.04 12.97
C ASN A 176 8.23 -13.14 14.22
N PRO A 177 7.67 -13.39 15.42
CA PRO A 177 8.46 -13.40 16.65
C PRO A 177 9.59 -14.46 16.72
N ALA A 178 9.64 -15.42 15.79
CA ALA A 178 10.67 -16.45 15.77
C ALA A 178 11.77 -16.16 14.73
N ALA A 179 11.45 -15.47 13.64
CA ALA A 179 12.38 -15.25 12.53
C ALA A 179 11.91 -14.17 11.56
N THR A 180 12.87 -13.65 10.80
CA THR A 180 12.69 -12.85 9.59
C THR A 180 13.15 -13.65 8.37
N GLU A 181 12.25 -13.86 7.41
CA GLU A 181 12.55 -14.40 6.08
C GLU A 181 12.70 -13.25 5.08
N ILE A 182 13.78 -13.25 4.30
CA ILE A 182 14.07 -12.25 3.27
C ILE A 182 14.31 -12.95 1.94
N ILE A 183 13.64 -12.50 0.89
CA ILE A 183 13.72 -13.07 -0.46
C ILE A 183 13.97 -11.95 -1.46
N ALA A 184 15.02 -12.08 -2.26
CA ALA A 184 15.34 -11.18 -3.36
C ALA A 184 14.79 -11.73 -4.69
N PHE A 185 14.16 -10.88 -5.51
CA PHE A 185 13.71 -11.22 -6.85
C PHE A 185 14.67 -10.68 -7.93
N GLU A 186 14.25 -10.64 -9.19
CA GLU A 186 15.09 -10.20 -10.31
C GLU A 186 15.73 -8.84 -10.07
N LYS A 187 16.99 -8.70 -10.51
CA LYS A 187 17.77 -7.47 -10.46
C LYS A 187 17.85 -6.88 -9.05
N SER A 188 18.00 -7.74 -8.05
CA SER A 188 18.04 -7.32 -6.65
C SER A 188 19.38 -7.61 -6.04
N ARG A 189 19.90 -6.64 -5.31
CA ARG A 189 21.09 -6.81 -4.47
C ARG A 189 20.81 -6.23 -3.10
N LEU A 190 20.75 -7.12 -2.11
CA LEU A 190 20.46 -6.77 -0.72
C LEU A 190 21.69 -7.02 0.14
N GLU A 191 21.92 -6.12 1.10
CA GLU A 191 22.80 -6.36 2.24
C GLU A 191 21.90 -6.68 3.43
N VAL A 192 22.08 -7.86 4.00
CA VAL A 192 21.32 -8.36 5.13
C VAL A 192 22.26 -8.55 6.31
N THR A 193 21.91 -7.93 7.43
CA THR A 193 22.66 -7.99 8.67
C THR A 193 21.77 -8.55 9.76
N ALA A 194 22.21 -9.60 10.44
CA ALA A 194 21.49 -10.14 11.59
C ALA A 194 21.70 -9.22 12.79
N MET A 195 20.62 -8.90 13.53
CA MET A 195 20.72 -8.02 14.70
C MET A 195 21.58 -8.60 15.83
N ALA A 196 21.63 -9.94 15.92
CA ALA A 196 22.49 -10.65 16.87
C ALA A 196 23.98 -10.54 16.53
N GLN A 197 24.34 -10.22 15.29
CA GLN A 197 25.73 -10.10 14.85
C GLN A 197 25.89 -9.00 13.78
N PRO A 198 25.88 -7.73 14.20
CA PRO A 198 25.85 -6.59 13.28
C PRO A 198 27.13 -6.39 12.46
N GLU A 199 28.22 -7.08 12.80
CA GLU A 199 29.51 -6.98 12.09
C GLU A 199 29.56 -7.87 10.83
N GLU A 200 28.66 -8.86 10.71
CA GLU A 200 28.61 -9.78 9.59
C GLU A 200 27.53 -9.38 8.59
N ILE A 201 27.90 -9.29 7.31
CA ILE A 201 26.99 -8.91 6.23
C ILE A 201 26.78 -10.10 5.31
N THR A 202 25.52 -10.49 5.14
CA THR A 202 25.07 -11.50 4.18
C THR A 202 24.50 -10.81 2.95
N PHE A 203 24.97 -11.17 1.75
CA PHE A 203 24.43 -10.61 0.52
C PHE A 203 23.38 -11.55 -0.08
N LEU A 204 22.26 -10.99 -0.53
CA LEU A 204 21.28 -11.69 -1.36
C LEU A 204 21.26 -11.09 -2.76
N SER A 205 21.36 -11.97 -3.75
CA SER A 205 21.14 -11.68 -5.17
C SER A 205 19.83 -12.27 -5.66
N ASP A 206 19.56 -12.11 -6.95
CA ASP A 206 18.40 -12.64 -7.66
C ASP A 206 18.02 -14.06 -7.22
N PHE A 207 16.76 -14.19 -6.82
CA PHE A 207 16.13 -15.46 -6.45
C PHE A 207 16.77 -16.18 -5.27
N GLN A 208 17.42 -15.42 -4.39
CA GLN A 208 17.96 -15.96 -3.15
C GLN A 208 17.06 -15.64 -1.97
N ARG A 209 17.02 -16.58 -1.03
CA ARG A 209 16.35 -16.48 0.26
C ARG A 209 17.38 -16.60 1.38
N THR A 210 17.11 -15.90 2.47
CA THR A 210 17.68 -16.23 3.78
C THR A 210 16.65 -16.13 4.90
N ILE A 211 16.95 -16.79 6.01
CA ILE A 211 16.14 -16.76 7.23
C ILE A 211 17.07 -16.39 8.39
N VAL A 212 16.72 -15.32 9.09
CA VAL A 212 17.42 -14.80 10.25
C VAL A 212 16.55 -15.00 11.49
N ALA A 213 17.10 -15.55 12.55
CA ALA A 213 16.44 -15.75 13.84
C ALA A 213 17.38 -15.28 14.96
N GLU A 214 16.85 -15.14 16.19
CA GLU A 214 17.54 -14.51 17.34
C GLU A 214 18.95 -15.06 17.61
N LYS A 215 19.15 -16.36 17.33
CA LYS A 215 20.42 -17.07 17.58
C LYS A 215 21.19 -17.40 16.30
N THR A 216 20.75 -16.89 15.16
CA THR A 216 21.40 -17.13 13.88
C THR A 216 22.66 -16.29 13.79
N ILE A 217 23.81 -16.96 13.88
CA ILE A 217 25.14 -16.36 13.74
C ILE A 217 25.46 -16.11 12.26
N PHE A 218 25.24 -17.12 11.42
CA PHE A 218 25.43 -17.03 9.97
C PHE A 218 24.16 -17.50 9.25
N PRO A 219 23.34 -16.57 8.74
CA PRO A 219 22.14 -16.95 8.05
C PRO A 219 22.51 -17.62 6.72
N THR A 220 21.89 -18.77 6.43
CA THR A 220 22.18 -19.53 5.22
C THR A 220 21.48 -18.88 4.03
N VAL A 221 22.17 -18.79 2.91
CA VAL A 221 21.61 -18.30 1.64
C VAL A 221 21.23 -19.49 0.77
N GLU A 222 19.99 -19.52 0.31
CA GLU A 222 19.43 -20.58 -0.53
C GLU A 222 18.93 -19.99 -1.85
N THR A 223 19.23 -20.66 -2.96
CA THR A 223 18.67 -20.32 -4.27
C THR A 223 17.31 -20.97 -4.43
N LEU A 224 16.29 -20.19 -4.79
CA LEU A 224 14.93 -20.65 -5.00
C LEU A 224 14.73 -21.24 -6.40
N SER A 225 13.82 -22.21 -6.49
CA SER A 225 13.34 -22.73 -7.77
C SER A 225 12.38 -21.73 -8.43
N ARG A 226 12.17 -21.86 -9.75
CA ARG A 226 11.19 -21.04 -10.49
C ARG A 226 9.79 -21.20 -9.94
N GLU A 227 9.42 -22.44 -9.62
CA GLU A 227 8.13 -22.79 -9.07
C GLU A 227 7.90 -22.10 -7.71
N ASP A 228 8.91 -22.09 -6.84
CA ASP A 228 8.85 -21.40 -5.55
C ASP A 228 8.69 -19.89 -5.73
N ILE A 229 9.42 -19.28 -6.68
CA ILE A 229 9.32 -17.86 -6.99
C ILE A 229 7.91 -17.49 -7.45
N GLU A 230 7.33 -18.28 -8.37
CA GLU A 230 5.99 -18.05 -8.90
C GLU A 230 4.92 -18.12 -7.80
N ILE A 231 5.01 -19.14 -6.93
CA ILE A 231 4.11 -19.28 -5.77
C ILE A 231 4.22 -18.08 -4.84
N MET A 232 5.44 -17.63 -4.54
CA MET A 232 5.66 -16.47 -3.67
C MET A 232 5.14 -15.17 -4.29
N MET A 233 5.45 -14.94 -5.57
CA MET A 233 5.01 -13.76 -6.32
C MET A 233 3.48 -13.66 -6.41
N ALA A 234 2.81 -14.79 -6.64
CA ALA A 234 1.34 -14.85 -6.68
C ALA A 234 0.69 -14.36 -5.38
N GLY A 235 1.35 -14.57 -4.23
CA GLY A 235 0.92 -14.01 -2.95
C GLY A 235 0.77 -12.49 -3.02
N PHE A 236 1.74 -11.78 -3.60
CA PHE A 236 1.81 -10.31 -3.57
C PHE A 236 1.06 -9.60 -4.71
N HIS A 237 0.65 -10.31 -5.76
CA HIS A 237 -0.13 -9.73 -6.88
C HIS A 237 -1.59 -9.43 -6.54
N THR A 238 -2.09 -9.78 -5.34
CA THR A 238 -3.53 -9.71 -5.01
C THR A 238 -4.07 -8.36 -4.54
N ALA A 239 -3.32 -7.25 -4.68
CA ALA A 239 -3.89 -5.91 -4.54
C ALA A 239 -4.76 -5.59 -5.78
N PRO A 240 -6.09 -5.44 -5.67
CA PRO A 240 -6.94 -5.17 -6.84
C PRO A 240 -6.65 -3.78 -7.43
N PRO A 241 -6.90 -3.55 -8.72
CA PRO A 241 -7.01 -2.20 -9.26
C PRO A 241 -8.17 -1.52 -8.55
N GLY A 242 -7.87 -0.63 -7.60
CA GLY A 242 -8.87 0.20 -6.97
C GLY A 242 -9.61 0.98 -8.05
N LYS A 243 -10.95 0.98 -8.03
CA LYS A 243 -11.74 1.92 -8.83
C LYS A 243 -11.29 3.32 -8.45
N SER A 244 -10.53 3.93 -9.35
CA SER A 244 -10.30 5.36 -9.42
C SER A 244 -11.67 6.04 -9.35
N PHE A 245 -12.02 6.58 -8.18
CA PHE A 245 -13.00 7.66 -8.14
C PHE A 245 -12.23 8.92 -8.53
N ALA A 246 -12.02 9.07 -9.84
CA ALA A 246 -11.67 10.36 -10.41
C ALA A 246 -12.84 11.30 -10.10
N ALA A 247 -12.63 12.22 -9.16
CA ALA A 247 -13.49 13.38 -9.05
C ALA A 247 -13.43 14.11 -10.40
N GLY A 248 -14.57 14.16 -11.07
CA GLY A 248 -14.68 14.70 -12.42
C GLY A 248 -14.42 16.20 -12.44
N THR A 249 -13.58 16.62 -13.37
CA THR A 249 -13.75 17.90 -14.05
C THR A 249 -13.70 17.63 -15.55
N ILE A 250 -14.89 17.56 -16.14
CA ILE A 250 -15.09 17.65 -17.59
C ILE A 250 -14.54 19.01 -18.01
N ASN A 251 -13.50 19.05 -18.84
CA ASN A 251 -13.28 20.22 -19.67
C ASN A 251 -13.18 19.84 -21.14
N LYS A 252 -14.07 20.48 -21.89
CA LYS A 252 -14.52 20.12 -23.22
C LYS A 252 -13.49 20.64 -24.23
N ARG A 253 -12.90 19.70 -24.98
CA ARG A 253 -12.20 19.93 -26.25
C ARG A 253 -13.00 20.93 -27.10
N ARG A 254 -12.34 21.98 -27.59
CA ARG A 254 -12.85 22.80 -28.69
C ARG A 254 -11.68 23.07 -29.63
N ASP A 255 -11.49 22.16 -30.58
CA ASP A 255 -10.76 22.43 -31.80
C ASP A 255 -11.64 23.33 -32.68
N ARG A 256 -11.05 24.37 -33.27
CA ARG A 256 -11.45 24.90 -34.57
C ARG A 256 -10.32 25.75 -35.15
N GLU A 257 -9.64 25.17 -36.13
CA GLU A 257 -8.99 25.87 -37.22
C GLU A 257 -10.03 26.68 -37.99
N THR A 258 -9.69 27.91 -38.37
CA THR A 258 -10.11 28.51 -39.64
C THR A 258 -9.08 29.58 -40.01
N GLU A 259 -8.44 29.37 -41.16
CA GLU A 259 -7.70 30.36 -41.94
C GLU A 259 -8.58 31.59 -42.24
N ASP A 260 -7.99 32.79 -42.32
CA ASP A 260 -8.10 33.63 -43.52
C ASP A 260 -7.29 34.94 -43.39
N MET A 261 -6.39 35.08 -44.36
CA MET A 261 -6.12 36.27 -45.20
C MET A 261 -5.63 37.61 -44.60
N LEU A 262 -4.37 37.90 -44.97
CA LEU A 262 -3.90 39.05 -45.77
C LEU A 262 -4.35 40.47 -45.39
N ILE A 263 -3.38 41.30 -44.96
CA ILE A 263 -3.23 42.69 -45.42
C ILE A 263 -1.73 42.95 -45.64
N GLU A 264 -1.35 43.14 -46.91
CA GLU A 264 -0.13 43.83 -47.37
C GLU A 264 -0.30 45.36 -47.27
N GLU A 265 0.79 46.09 -47.54
CA GLU A 265 0.99 47.56 -47.63
C GLU A 265 1.52 48.22 -46.34
N ASP A 266 2.50 49.11 -46.36
CA ASP A 266 3.56 49.51 -47.30
C ASP A 266 4.40 50.60 -46.57
N ILE A 267 5.72 50.68 -46.85
CA ILE A 267 6.60 51.88 -46.96
C ILE A 267 6.68 52.83 -45.71
N VAL A 268 7.83 53.27 -45.17
CA VAL A 268 8.83 54.22 -45.73
C VAL A 268 10.07 54.25 -44.81
N GLU A 269 11.26 54.26 -45.44
CA GLU A 269 12.55 54.63 -44.86
C GLU A 269 12.64 56.12 -44.52
N ASP A 270 13.25 56.45 -43.38
CA ASP A 270 14.15 57.60 -43.20
C ASP A 270 15.16 57.27 -42.08
#